data_AF-A0A6J0ZI13-F1
#
_entry.id   AF-A0A6J0ZI13-F1
#
_cell.length_a   1.000
_cell.length_b   1.000
_cell.length_c   1.000
_cell.angle_alpha   90.00
_cell.angle_beta   90.00
_cell.angle_gamma   90.00
#
_symmetry.space_group_name_H-M   'P 1'
#
loop_
_entity.id
_entity.type
_entity.pdbx_description
1 polymer ?
#
loop_
_entity_poly.entity_id
_entity_poly.type
_entity_poly.pdbx_seq_one_letter_code
_entity_poly.pdbx_strand_id
1 'polypeptide(L)'
;MMFKHRNGFYTYDAFVAAARSFNGFGTTGDVVTRKRELAAFFGETSHETTGGWDTAPGGRYAWGYYFVGEQNNPPAYCDAGWPCSPNKKFYGQGPIQLSHNYNYKQAGDHGAIRRDLINNPELVATDATISFKTAIWFWITPQGNKPSSHDVILGRWTPSDADRAAGRVPGYGAITNIINGGIIECGYGPHPSSGDRIGFYKGYCDILGINYGGNLNCRDQKPF
;
A
#
# COMPACT_ATOMS: atom_id res chain seq x y z
N MET A 1 -17.49 -0.04 8.47
CA MET A 1 -17.42 1.41 8.82
C MET A 1 -16.43 2.16 7.93
N MET A 2 -15.22 1.65 7.71
CA MET A 2 -14.20 2.28 6.83
C MET A 2 -14.52 2.13 5.33
N PHE A 3 -14.87 0.93 4.88
CA PHE A 3 -15.03 0.58 3.46
C PHE A 3 -16.51 0.44 3.06
N LYS A 4 -17.26 1.56 3.12
CA LYS A 4 -18.73 1.56 2.91
C LYS A 4 -19.11 1.28 1.46
N HIS A 5 -18.33 1.75 0.51
CA HIS A 5 -18.61 1.68 -0.93
C HIS A 5 -17.67 0.75 -1.70
N ARG A 6 -16.97 -0.17 -0.99
CA ARG A 6 -16.00 -1.07 -1.61
C ARG A 6 -16.63 -2.05 -2.60
N ASN A 7 -15.78 -2.61 -3.46
CA ASN A 7 -16.10 -3.75 -4.29
C ASN A 7 -16.39 -5.01 -3.45
N GLY A 8 -17.38 -5.82 -3.86
CA GLY A 8 -17.73 -7.09 -3.21
C GLY A 8 -16.60 -8.12 -3.20
N PHE A 9 -15.62 -7.99 -4.11
CA PHE A 9 -14.39 -8.78 -4.13
C PHE A 9 -13.62 -8.73 -2.81
N TYR A 10 -13.53 -7.56 -2.18
CA TYR A 10 -12.76 -7.38 -0.94
C TYR A 10 -13.60 -7.75 0.28
N THR A 11 -13.44 -8.98 0.76
CA THR A 11 -14.13 -9.47 1.95
C THR A 11 -13.27 -9.35 3.21
N TYR A 12 -13.93 -9.22 4.36
CA TYR A 12 -13.24 -9.20 5.65
C TYR A 12 -12.50 -10.53 5.92
N ASP A 13 -13.13 -11.65 5.57
CA ASP A 13 -12.55 -12.98 5.77
C ASP A 13 -11.28 -13.18 4.94
N ALA A 14 -11.25 -12.69 3.70
CA ALA A 14 -10.04 -12.72 2.86
C ALA A 14 -8.91 -11.89 3.48
N PHE A 15 -9.21 -10.68 4.00
CA PHE A 15 -8.23 -9.87 4.71
C PHE A 15 -7.68 -10.60 5.94
N VAL A 16 -8.54 -11.15 6.79
CA VAL A 16 -8.12 -11.85 8.02
C VAL A 16 -7.30 -13.11 7.67
N ALA A 17 -7.70 -13.87 6.65
CA ALA A 17 -6.95 -15.04 6.18
C ALA A 17 -5.56 -14.65 5.65
N ALA A 18 -5.46 -13.55 4.90
CA ALA A 18 -4.19 -13.02 4.43
C ALA A 18 -3.32 -12.54 5.60
N ALA A 19 -3.85 -11.72 6.51
CA ALA A 19 -3.13 -11.18 7.67
C ALA A 19 -2.53 -12.28 8.55
N ARG A 20 -3.25 -13.39 8.76
CA ARG A 20 -2.74 -14.56 9.50
C ARG A 20 -1.51 -15.23 8.88
N SER A 21 -1.23 -14.95 7.61
CA SER A 21 -0.04 -15.49 6.92
C SER A 21 1.23 -14.65 7.14
N PHE A 22 1.11 -13.48 7.77
CA PHE A 22 2.21 -12.54 7.99
C PHE A 22 2.32 -12.18 9.47
N ASN A 23 3.18 -12.91 10.18
CA ASN A 23 3.42 -12.68 11.60
C ASN A 23 3.90 -11.25 11.86
N GLY A 24 3.31 -10.59 12.86
CA GLY A 24 3.66 -9.23 13.26
C GLY A 24 2.77 -8.14 12.67
N PHE A 25 2.20 -8.34 11.48
CA PHE A 25 1.29 -7.37 10.86
C PHE A 25 0.03 -7.19 11.71
N GLY A 26 -0.26 -5.95 12.13
CA GLY A 26 -1.40 -5.59 12.97
C GLY A 26 -1.36 -6.18 14.38
N THR A 27 -0.26 -6.83 14.77
CA THR A 27 -0.13 -7.57 16.05
C THR A 27 1.09 -7.16 16.86
N THR A 28 1.92 -6.27 16.34
CA THR A 28 3.13 -5.78 16.99
C THR A 28 2.89 -4.52 17.81
N GLY A 29 3.53 -4.43 18.99
CA GLY A 29 3.45 -3.25 19.86
C GLY A 29 2.17 -3.17 20.68
N ASP A 30 1.87 -1.99 21.23
CA ASP A 30 0.64 -1.75 21.99
C ASP A 30 -0.61 -1.62 21.08
N VAL A 31 -1.80 -1.53 21.67
CA VAL A 31 -3.06 -1.47 20.92
C VAL A 31 -3.12 -0.24 20.01
N VAL A 32 -2.58 0.90 20.44
CA VAL A 32 -2.56 2.13 19.64
C VAL A 32 -1.68 1.94 18.41
N THR A 33 -0.52 1.31 18.57
CA THR A 33 0.45 1.02 17.51
C THR A 33 -0.14 0.03 16.49
N ARG A 34 -0.78 -1.05 16.95
CA ARG A 34 -1.49 -2.00 16.08
C ARG A 34 -2.61 -1.33 15.29
N LYS A 35 -3.42 -0.49 15.94
CA LYS A 35 -4.47 0.30 15.28
C LYS A 35 -3.87 1.26 14.26
N ARG A 36 -2.75 1.91 14.58
CA ARG A 36 -2.07 2.85 13.68
C ARG A 36 -1.51 2.17 12.45
N GLU A 37 -0.89 0.99 12.61
CA GLU A 37 -0.45 0.19 11.47
C GLU A 37 -1.62 -0.16 10.55
N LEU A 38 -2.73 -0.65 11.09
CA LEU A 38 -3.91 -0.98 10.30
C LEU A 38 -4.49 0.28 9.61
N ALA A 39 -4.58 1.40 10.32
CA ALA A 39 -5.05 2.66 9.75
C ALA A 39 -4.15 3.12 8.59
N ALA A 40 -2.84 3.00 8.74
CA ALA A 40 -1.87 3.40 7.72
C ALA A 40 -1.92 2.47 6.50
N PHE A 41 -1.90 1.16 6.72
CA PHE A 41 -2.03 0.17 5.65
C PHE A 41 -3.31 0.38 4.85
N PHE A 42 -4.44 0.51 5.55
CA PHE A 42 -5.72 0.76 4.91
C PHE A 42 -5.79 2.13 4.25
N GLY A 43 -5.16 3.15 4.82
CA GLY A 43 -5.11 4.50 4.26
C GLY A 43 -4.44 4.51 2.89
N GLU A 44 -3.26 3.91 2.80
CA GLU A 44 -2.50 3.82 1.55
C GLU A 44 -3.23 2.98 0.51
N THR A 45 -3.64 1.76 0.88
CA THR A 45 -4.33 0.86 -0.06
C THR A 45 -5.72 1.37 -0.48
N SER A 46 -6.37 2.20 0.33
CA SER A 46 -7.61 2.87 -0.05
C SER A 46 -7.40 3.96 -1.08
N HIS A 47 -6.29 4.71 -1.01
CA HIS A 47 -5.92 5.65 -2.05
C HIS A 47 -5.67 4.93 -3.37
N GLU A 48 -4.86 3.86 -3.36
CA GLU A 48 -4.54 3.06 -4.55
C GLU A 48 -5.79 2.51 -5.27
N THR A 49 -6.88 2.33 -4.54
CA THR A 49 -8.12 1.71 -5.04
C THR A 49 -9.33 2.63 -4.97
N THR A 50 -9.12 3.94 -4.77
CA THR A 50 -10.20 4.88 -4.50
C THR A 50 -11.11 5.09 -5.70
N GLY A 51 -12.42 5.07 -5.45
CA GLY A 51 -13.44 5.55 -6.38
C GLY A 51 -14.03 6.89 -5.96
N GLY A 52 -13.42 7.57 -4.99
CA GLY A 52 -13.98 8.77 -4.35
C GLY A 52 -13.79 10.04 -5.18
N TRP A 53 -14.77 10.93 -5.08
CA TRP A 53 -14.74 12.30 -5.60
C TRP A 53 -15.26 13.27 -4.53
N ASP A 54 -15.11 14.58 -4.76
CA ASP A 54 -15.30 15.58 -3.69
C ASP A 54 -16.72 15.62 -3.11
N THR A 55 -17.73 15.29 -3.91
CA THR A 55 -19.15 15.23 -3.50
C THR A 55 -19.66 13.81 -3.35
N ALA A 56 -18.78 12.82 -3.22
CA ALA A 56 -19.18 11.43 -3.11
C ALA A 56 -20.05 11.18 -1.87
N PRO A 57 -21.10 10.34 -1.95
CA PRO A 57 -21.90 9.96 -0.79
C PRO A 57 -21.00 9.45 0.35
N GLY A 58 -21.17 10.02 1.55
CA GLY A 58 -20.33 9.68 2.71
C GLY A 58 -18.92 10.29 2.70
N GLY A 59 -18.60 11.14 1.72
CA GLY A 59 -17.31 11.79 1.54
C GLY A 59 -16.31 10.94 0.74
N ARG A 60 -15.36 11.59 0.06
CA ARG A 60 -14.37 10.93 -0.81
C ARG A 60 -13.63 9.77 -0.13
N TYR A 61 -13.37 9.89 1.17
CA TYR A 61 -12.62 8.92 1.97
C TYR A 61 -13.44 7.69 2.42
N ALA A 62 -14.71 7.59 2.04
CA ALA A 62 -15.54 6.39 2.25
C ALA A 62 -15.47 5.39 1.07
N TRP A 63 -14.72 5.73 0.02
CA TRP A 63 -14.67 5.05 -1.28
C TRP A 63 -13.35 4.31 -1.56
N GLY A 64 -12.58 4.00 -0.51
CA GLY A 64 -11.45 3.07 -0.62
C GLY A 64 -11.90 1.65 -0.98
N TYR A 65 -11.01 0.88 -1.61
CA TYR A 65 -11.29 -0.49 -2.05
C TYR A 65 -12.39 -0.59 -3.11
N TYR A 66 -12.56 0.43 -3.94
CA TYR A 66 -13.54 0.45 -5.03
C TYR A 66 -13.02 -0.28 -6.28
N PHE A 67 -11.79 0.01 -6.69
CA PHE A 67 -11.15 -0.64 -7.83
C PHE A 67 -10.33 -1.87 -7.41
N VAL A 68 -10.29 -2.86 -8.30
CA VAL A 68 -9.46 -4.08 -8.14
C VAL A 68 -8.21 -4.04 -9.03
N GLY A 69 -8.31 -3.44 -10.21
CA GLY A 69 -7.19 -3.31 -11.14
C GLY A 69 -7.07 -1.88 -11.67
N GLU A 70 -5.92 -1.58 -12.23
CA GLU A 70 -5.60 -0.31 -12.84
C GLU A 70 -6.52 -0.02 -14.04
N GLN A 71 -6.91 1.24 -14.17
CA GLN A 71 -7.90 1.69 -15.16
C GLN A 71 -7.22 2.13 -16.48
N ASN A 72 -8.01 2.36 -17.53
CA ASN A 72 -7.56 2.99 -18.80
C ASN A 72 -6.55 2.21 -19.65
N ASN A 73 -6.65 0.87 -19.70
CA ASN A 73 -5.83 -0.01 -20.54
C ASN A 73 -4.30 0.17 -20.31
N PRO A 74 -3.82 -0.20 -19.13
CA PRO A 74 -2.41 -0.04 -18.76
C PRO A 74 -1.44 -0.83 -19.66
N PRO A 75 -0.16 -0.41 -19.72
CA PRO A 75 0.89 -1.16 -20.38
C PRO A 75 1.14 -2.50 -19.68
N ALA A 76 2.02 -3.34 -20.25
CA ALA A 76 2.29 -4.66 -19.69
C ALA A 76 3.14 -4.63 -18.42
N TYR A 77 3.88 -3.53 -18.16
CA TYR A 77 4.85 -3.42 -17.06
C TYR A 77 5.82 -4.61 -16.98
N CYS A 78 6.43 -4.94 -18.13
CA CYS A 78 7.48 -5.94 -18.19
C CYS A 78 8.85 -5.26 -18.25
N ASP A 79 9.56 -5.28 -17.12
CA ASP A 79 10.91 -4.78 -17.01
C ASP A 79 11.92 -5.82 -17.51
N ALA A 80 12.97 -5.32 -18.17
CA ALA A 80 14.06 -6.16 -18.66
C ALA A 80 14.80 -6.85 -17.50
N GLY A 81 15.24 -8.08 -17.73
CA GLY A 81 15.94 -8.89 -16.71
C GLY A 81 15.03 -9.65 -15.75
N TRP A 82 13.71 -9.51 -15.88
CA TRP A 82 12.72 -10.27 -15.09
C TRP A 82 11.82 -11.12 -16.00
N PRO A 83 11.35 -12.30 -15.53
CA PRO A 83 10.43 -13.13 -16.31
C PRO A 83 9.17 -12.35 -16.70
N CYS A 84 8.81 -12.40 -17.98
CA CYS A 84 7.58 -11.81 -18.51
C CYS A 84 6.90 -12.89 -19.35
N SER A 85 5.80 -13.45 -18.83
CA SER A 85 5.10 -14.53 -19.52
C SER A 85 4.35 -13.98 -20.75
N PRO A 86 4.37 -14.68 -21.91
CA PRO A 86 3.69 -14.21 -23.11
C PRO A 86 2.21 -13.89 -22.88
N ASN A 87 1.74 -12.78 -23.44
CA ASN A 87 0.36 -12.30 -23.32
C ASN A 87 -0.12 -12.01 -21.88
N LYS A 88 0.79 -11.95 -20.91
CA LYS A 88 0.48 -11.52 -19.54
C LYS A 88 0.83 -10.04 -19.36
N LYS A 89 0.11 -9.39 -18.45
CA LYS A 89 0.35 -8.00 -18.05
C LYS A 89 0.47 -7.93 -16.53
N PHE A 90 1.34 -7.05 -16.06
CA PHE A 90 1.68 -6.84 -14.65
C PHE A 90 1.31 -5.42 -14.22
N TYR A 91 0.16 -4.93 -14.68
CA TYR A 91 -0.40 -3.65 -14.26
C TYR A 91 -0.90 -3.69 -12.82
N GLY A 92 -1.29 -2.54 -12.27
CA GLY A 92 -1.74 -2.43 -10.88
C GLY A 92 -2.90 -3.37 -10.58
N GLN A 93 -2.72 -4.30 -9.63
CA GLN A 93 -3.80 -5.17 -9.15
C GLN A 93 -3.81 -5.27 -7.62
N GLY A 94 -5.02 -5.44 -7.08
CA GLY A 94 -5.27 -5.59 -5.66
C GLY A 94 -5.11 -4.30 -4.85
N PRO A 95 -5.09 -4.41 -3.51
CA PRO A 95 -5.14 -3.25 -2.62
C PRO A 95 -3.95 -2.29 -2.75
N ILE A 96 -2.76 -2.81 -3.05
CA ILE A 96 -1.55 -1.99 -3.21
C ILE A 96 -1.26 -1.64 -4.67
N GLN A 97 -2.18 -1.97 -5.58
CA GLN A 97 -1.96 -1.87 -7.04
C GLN A 97 -0.60 -2.43 -7.45
N LEU A 98 -0.33 -3.69 -7.05
CA LEU A 98 0.93 -4.38 -7.34
C LEU A 98 1.20 -4.29 -8.84
N SER A 99 2.33 -3.69 -9.21
CA SER A 99 2.72 -3.40 -10.59
C SER A 99 4.13 -3.91 -10.86
N HIS A 100 4.45 -4.16 -12.12
CA HIS A 100 5.74 -4.66 -12.63
C HIS A 100 6.03 -6.15 -12.38
N ASN A 101 6.50 -6.83 -13.42
CA ASN A 101 6.81 -8.26 -13.38
C ASN A 101 7.78 -8.67 -12.26
N TYR A 102 8.74 -7.82 -11.90
CA TYR A 102 9.65 -8.09 -10.78
C TYR A 102 8.93 -8.19 -9.43
N ASN A 103 7.95 -7.33 -9.18
CA ASN A 103 7.17 -7.36 -7.94
C ASN A 103 6.26 -8.60 -7.91
N TYR A 104 5.63 -8.95 -9.03
CA TYR A 104 4.82 -10.18 -9.11
C TYR A 104 5.69 -11.42 -8.86
N LYS A 105 6.90 -11.49 -9.42
CA LYS A 105 7.83 -12.59 -9.15
C LYS A 105 8.16 -12.69 -7.66
N GLN A 106 8.61 -11.59 -7.07
CA GLN A 106 9.05 -11.57 -5.67
C GLN A 106 7.90 -11.85 -4.70
N ALA A 107 6.71 -11.28 -4.94
CA ALA A 107 5.51 -11.56 -4.17
C ALA A 107 5.10 -13.04 -4.29
N GLY A 108 5.10 -13.59 -5.51
CA GLY A 108 4.71 -14.97 -5.76
C GLY A 108 5.61 -16.00 -5.07
N ASP A 109 6.93 -15.73 -5.06
CA ASP A 109 7.95 -16.56 -4.41
C ASP A 109 7.88 -16.51 -2.88
N HIS A 110 7.29 -15.46 -2.31
CA HIS A 110 7.27 -15.28 -0.87
C HIS A 110 6.54 -16.45 -0.18
N GLY A 111 7.10 -16.94 0.93
CA GLY A 111 6.65 -18.15 1.61
C GLY A 111 5.20 -18.12 2.11
N ALA A 112 4.64 -16.93 2.33
CA ALA A 112 3.24 -16.73 2.71
C ALA A 112 2.26 -16.80 1.53
N ILE A 113 2.73 -16.54 0.29
CA ILE A 113 1.92 -16.49 -0.92
C ILE A 113 2.06 -17.80 -1.70
N ARG A 114 3.29 -18.18 -2.07
CA ARG A 114 3.63 -19.42 -2.81
C ARG A 114 2.68 -19.65 -4.00
N ARG A 115 2.66 -18.71 -4.93
CA ARG A 115 1.86 -18.76 -6.16
C ARG A 115 2.68 -18.30 -7.33
N ASP A 116 2.50 -18.96 -8.48
CA ASP A 116 3.12 -18.53 -9.72
C ASP A 116 2.36 -17.33 -10.31
N LEU A 117 2.75 -16.15 -9.82
CA LEU A 117 2.19 -14.88 -10.25
C LEU A 117 2.83 -14.36 -11.56
N ILE A 118 3.87 -15.02 -12.07
CA ILE A 118 4.41 -14.68 -13.40
C ILE A 118 3.53 -15.25 -14.50
N ASN A 119 3.11 -16.50 -14.36
CA ASN A 119 2.22 -17.13 -15.34
C ASN A 119 0.73 -16.90 -15.04
N ASN A 120 0.39 -16.46 -13.83
CA ASN A 120 -1.00 -16.21 -13.41
C ASN A 120 -1.14 -14.89 -12.63
N PRO A 121 -0.71 -13.73 -13.19
CA PRO A 121 -0.81 -12.44 -12.48
C PRO A 121 -2.25 -12.10 -12.11
N GLU A 122 -3.24 -12.50 -12.92
CA GLU A 122 -4.66 -12.29 -12.69
C GLU A 122 -5.19 -12.84 -11.36
N LEU A 123 -4.46 -13.77 -10.70
CA LEU A 123 -4.79 -14.23 -9.35
C LEU A 123 -4.86 -13.08 -8.34
N VAL A 124 -4.07 -12.01 -8.52
CA VAL A 124 -4.11 -10.83 -7.66
C VAL A 124 -5.45 -10.08 -7.78
N ALA A 125 -6.15 -10.21 -8.91
CA ALA A 125 -7.46 -9.60 -9.17
C ALA A 125 -8.65 -10.57 -9.08
N THR A 126 -8.40 -11.88 -8.90
CA THR A 126 -9.45 -12.92 -8.93
C THR A 126 -9.52 -13.76 -7.66
N ASP A 127 -8.47 -13.80 -6.84
CA ASP A 127 -8.46 -14.39 -5.51
C ASP A 127 -8.22 -13.29 -4.47
N ALA A 128 -9.27 -12.94 -3.72
CA ALA A 128 -9.21 -11.86 -2.73
C ALA A 128 -8.17 -12.12 -1.62
N THR A 129 -7.93 -13.37 -1.25
CA THR A 129 -6.92 -13.71 -0.23
C THR A 129 -5.52 -13.48 -0.80
N ILE A 130 -5.24 -13.94 -2.02
CA ILE A 130 -3.96 -13.65 -2.69
C ILE A 130 -3.78 -12.13 -2.86
N SER A 131 -4.84 -11.43 -3.25
CA SER A 131 -4.86 -9.96 -3.39
C SER A 131 -4.44 -9.24 -2.11
N PHE A 132 -5.02 -9.58 -0.97
CA PHE A 132 -4.58 -9.02 0.31
C PHE A 132 -3.17 -9.47 0.70
N LYS A 133 -2.78 -10.71 0.38
CA LYS A 133 -1.44 -11.18 0.69
C LYS A 133 -0.37 -10.41 -0.06
N THR A 134 -0.58 -10.05 -1.33
CA THR A 134 0.41 -9.24 -2.07
C THR A 134 0.54 -7.85 -1.48
N ALA A 135 -0.56 -7.22 -1.04
CA ALA A 135 -0.52 -5.93 -0.37
C ALA A 135 0.24 -5.99 0.98
N ILE A 136 -0.03 -7.01 1.80
CA ILE A 136 0.67 -7.17 3.09
C ILE A 136 2.14 -7.53 2.86
N TRP A 137 2.46 -8.37 1.86
CA TRP A 137 3.83 -8.66 1.46
C TRP A 137 4.59 -7.37 1.14
N PHE A 138 4.03 -6.49 0.31
CA PHE A 138 4.66 -5.22 -0.02
C PHE A 138 4.89 -4.36 1.23
N TRP A 139 3.90 -4.31 2.12
CA TRP A 139 3.95 -3.53 3.36
C TRP A 139 5.08 -3.96 4.31
N ILE A 140 5.35 -5.26 4.42
CA ILE A 140 6.34 -5.80 5.36
C ILE A 140 7.73 -6.02 4.75
N THR A 141 7.86 -5.95 3.43
CA THR A 141 9.10 -6.32 2.73
C THR A 141 9.92 -5.07 2.41
N PRO A 142 11.13 -4.91 2.95
CA PRO A 142 12.04 -3.85 2.53
C PRO A 142 12.50 -4.08 1.08
N GLN A 143 12.72 -3.01 0.32
CA GLN A 143 13.11 -3.09 -1.09
C GLN A 143 14.25 -2.12 -1.39
N GLY A 144 15.43 -2.65 -1.72
CA GLY A 144 16.62 -1.84 -2.00
C GLY A 144 17.00 -0.95 -0.81
N ASN A 145 17.01 0.36 -1.02
CA ASN A 145 17.27 1.37 0.02
C ASN A 145 16.01 1.76 0.82
N LYS A 146 14.84 1.23 0.48
CA LYS A 146 13.58 1.50 1.17
C LYS A 146 13.41 0.54 2.35
N PRO A 147 13.16 1.04 3.59
CA PRO A 147 12.72 0.18 4.68
C PRO A 147 11.32 -0.36 4.39
N SER A 148 10.87 -1.34 5.17
CA SER A 148 9.46 -1.77 5.12
C SER A 148 8.55 -0.68 5.69
N SER A 149 7.35 -0.52 5.11
CA SER A 149 6.33 0.36 5.69
C SER A 149 5.94 -0.08 7.11
N HIS A 150 5.98 -1.39 7.35
CA HIS A 150 5.84 -2.01 8.67
C HIS A 150 6.84 -1.45 9.70
N ASP A 151 8.13 -1.46 9.41
CA ASP A 151 9.14 -0.96 10.36
C ASP A 151 9.07 0.55 10.54
N VAL A 152 8.63 1.31 9.52
CA VAL A 152 8.42 2.75 9.65
C VAL A 152 7.29 3.06 10.62
N ILE A 153 6.10 2.44 10.45
CA ILE A 153 4.93 2.77 11.29
C ILE A 153 5.08 2.26 12.73
N LEU A 154 5.88 1.21 12.93
CA LEU A 154 6.22 0.67 14.24
C LEU A 154 7.36 1.41 14.94
N GLY A 155 8.00 2.38 14.28
CA GLY A 155 9.14 3.11 14.83
C GLY A 155 10.42 2.27 14.97
N ARG A 156 10.55 1.20 14.18
CA ARG A 156 11.74 0.33 14.14
C ARG A 156 12.78 0.79 13.12
N TRP A 157 12.35 1.51 12.10
CA TRP A 157 13.27 2.10 11.13
C TRP A 157 14.03 3.28 11.74
N THR A 158 15.35 3.19 11.71
CA THR A 158 16.25 4.30 12.03
C THR A 158 16.76 4.90 10.71
N PRO A 159 16.43 6.16 10.38
CA PRO A 159 16.92 6.80 9.16
C PRO A 159 18.45 6.79 9.09
N SER A 160 19.00 6.57 7.90
CA SER A 160 20.43 6.77 7.63
C SER A 160 20.80 8.25 7.55
N ASP A 161 22.10 8.57 7.42
CA ASP A 161 22.54 9.94 7.13
C ASP A 161 21.99 10.44 5.80
N ALA A 162 21.92 9.57 4.79
CA ALA A 162 21.33 9.90 3.49
C ALA A 162 19.83 10.20 3.61
N ASP A 163 19.10 9.47 4.46
CA ASP A 163 17.67 9.72 4.70
C ASP A 163 17.44 11.05 5.41
N ARG A 164 18.22 11.34 6.45
CA ARG A 164 18.18 12.64 7.16
C ARG A 164 18.47 13.79 6.21
N ALA A 165 19.51 13.68 5.38
CA ALA A 165 19.87 14.69 4.39
C ALA A 165 18.80 14.86 3.29
N ALA A 166 18.03 13.81 3.02
CA ALA A 166 16.89 13.81 2.12
C ALA A 166 15.57 14.26 2.76
N GLY A 167 15.57 14.60 4.06
CA GLY A 167 14.35 14.97 4.80
C GLY A 167 13.44 13.80 5.16
N ARG A 168 13.85 12.55 4.90
CA ARG A 168 13.06 11.35 5.16
C ARG A 168 13.13 11.00 6.66
N VAL A 169 12.00 11.16 7.33
CA VAL A 169 11.83 10.94 8.77
C VAL A 169 10.69 9.97 9.05
N PRO A 170 10.70 9.24 10.19
CA PRO A 170 9.65 8.26 10.50
C PRO A 170 8.27 8.91 10.54
N GLY A 171 7.31 8.29 9.85
CA GLY A 171 5.92 8.75 9.79
C GLY A 171 5.23 8.34 8.49
N TYR A 172 3.94 8.69 8.39
CA TYR A 172 3.10 8.30 7.26
C TYR A 172 3.60 8.86 5.91
N GLY A 173 4.23 10.04 5.91
CA GLY A 173 4.84 10.59 4.70
C GLY A 173 5.99 9.73 4.14
N ALA A 174 6.80 9.12 5.02
CA ALA A 174 7.84 8.20 4.56
C ALA A 174 7.24 6.91 3.96
N ILE A 175 6.07 6.47 4.43
CA ILE A 175 5.32 5.34 3.86
C ILE A 175 4.82 5.67 2.45
N THR A 176 4.22 6.84 2.26
CA THR A 176 3.86 7.34 0.92
C THR A 176 5.09 7.39 0.00
N ASN A 177 6.25 7.83 0.51
CA ASN A 177 7.49 7.86 -0.25
C ASN A 177 7.97 6.45 -0.65
N ILE A 178 7.87 5.46 0.24
CA ILE A 178 8.19 4.05 -0.05
C ILE A 178 7.32 3.52 -1.19
N ILE A 179 6.01 3.76 -1.12
CA ILE A 179 5.01 3.23 -2.06
C ILE A 179 5.13 3.90 -3.42
N ASN A 180 5.07 5.24 -3.49
CA ASN A 180 5.03 5.95 -4.77
C ASN A 180 5.81 7.28 -4.82
N GLY A 181 6.80 7.47 -3.95
CA GLY A 181 7.55 8.73 -3.87
C GLY A 181 8.28 9.11 -5.17
N GLY A 182 8.73 8.11 -5.95
CA GLY A 182 9.44 8.34 -7.21
C GLY A 182 8.58 8.90 -8.34
N ILE A 183 7.25 8.85 -8.22
CA ILE A 183 6.30 9.35 -9.23
C ILE A 183 5.68 10.65 -8.71
N ILE A 184 6.50 11.69 -8.57
CA ILE A 184 6.17 13.10 -8.22
C ILE A 184 5.40 13.36 -6.91
N GLU A 185 4.98 12.33 -6.15
CA GLU A 185 4.21 12.53 -4.92
C GLU A 185 5.01 13.15 -3.76
N CYS A 186 6.35 13.01 -3.79
CA CYS A 186 7.25 13.47 -2.74
C CYS A 186 8.40 14.32 -3.27
N GLY A 187 8.79 15.36 -2.54
CA GLY A 187 9.96 16.21 -2.84
C GLY A 187 9.70 17.36 -3.82
N TYR A 188 8.44 17.57 -4.23
CA TYR A 188 8.01 18.61 -5.17
C TYR A 188 6.90 19.50 -4.61
N GLY A 189 6.76 19.57 -3.28
CA GLY A 189 5.70 20.33 -2.61
C GLY A 189 4.39 19.54 -2.46
N PRO A 190 3.25 20.22 -2.20
CA PRO A 190 1.95 19.56 -2.06
C PRO A 190 1.48 18.90 -3.35
N HIS A 191 1.17 17.60 -3.29
CA HIS A 191 0.57 16.85 -4.38
C HIS A 191 -0.82 16.31 -3.98
N PRO A 192 -1.85 16.36 -4.85
CA PRO A 192 -3.19 15.87 -4.53
C PRO A 192 -3.23 14.40 -4.07
N SER A 193 -2.43 13.51 -4.69
CA SER A 193 -2.38 12.09 -4.29
C SER A 193 -1.88 11.89 -2.87
N SER A 194 -0.79 12.55 -2.48
CA SER A 194 -0.30 12.53 -1.10
C SER A 194 -1.34 13.11 -0.13
N GLY A 195 -2.05 14.17 -0.54
CA GLY A 195 -3.17 14.72 0.23
C GLY A 195 -4.32 13.73 0.44
N ASP A 196 -4.65 12.94 -0.59
CA ASP A 196 -5.70 11.93 -0.54
C ASP A 196 -5.34 10.75 0.37
N ARG A 197 -4.11 10.22 0.26
CA ARG A 197 -3.55 9.21 1.19
C ARG A 197 -3.68 9.64 2.64
N ILE A 198 -3.30 10.90 2.94
CA ILE A 198 -3.40 11.47 4.29
C ILE A 198 -4.86 11.58 4.74
N GLY A 199 -5.77 11.94 3.83
CA GLY A 199 -7.19 12.06 4.13
C GLY A 199 -7.82 10.73 4.56
N PHE A 200 -7.54 9.64 3.83
CA PHE A 200 -7.95 8.30 4.23
C PHE A 200 -7.36 7.89 5.59
N TYR A 201 -6.05 8.08 5.77
CA TYR A 201 -5.38 7.75 7.04
C TYR A 201 -6.01 8.46 8.23
N LYS A 202 -6.24 9.78 8.14
CA LYS A 202 -6.90 10.56 9.18
C LYS A 202 -8.31 10.02 9.48
N GLY A 203 -9.13 9.80 8.45
CA GLY A 203 -10.47 9.26 8.62
C GLY A 203 -10.48 7.90 9.32
N TYR A 204 -9.50 7.04 9.06
CA TYR A 204 -9.39 5.74 9.70
C TYR A 204 -8.85 5.81 11.13
N CYS A 205 -7.90 6.71 11.40
CA CYS A 205 -7.48 7.02 12.76
C CYS A 205 -8.64 7.55 13.61
N ASP A 206 -9.48 8.42 13.05
CA ASP A 206 -10.66 8.98 13.73
C ASP A 206 -11.66 7.87 14.09
N ILE A 207 -11.96 6.97 13.14
CA ILE A 207 -12.82 5.80 13.39
C ILE A 207 -12.25 4.90 14.49
N LEU A 208 -10.93 4.75 14.57
CA LEU A 208 -10.25 3.91 15.55
C LEU A 208 -9.98 4.59 16.89
N GLY A 209 -10.23 5.91 17.00
CA GLY A 209 -10.00 6.73 18.18
C GLY A 209 -8.53 6.87 18.55
N ILE A 210 -7.65 7.07 17.56
CA ILE A 210 -6.20 7.22 17.77
C ILE A 210 -5.67 8.51 17.15
N ASN A 211 -4.54 9.01 17.67
CA ASN A 211 -3.83 10.13 17.05
C ASN A 211 -3.14 9.73 15.73
N TYR A 212 -2.94 10.72 14.86
CA TYR A 212 -2.34 10.52 13.54
C TYR A 212 -0.81 10.32 13.61
N GLY A 213 -0.17 10.79 14.69
CA GLY A 213 1.28 10.95 14.73
C GLY A 213 1.76 12.18 13.94
N GLY A 214 3.07 12.32 13.81
CA GLY A 214 3.72 13.40 13.06
C GLY A 214 4.12 12.98 11.64
N ASN A 215 4.75 13.91 10.91
CA ASN A 215 5.39 13.64 9.60
C ASN A 215 4.45 12.96 8.59
N LEU A 216 3.21 13.47 8.49
CA LEU A 216 2.16 12.84 7.68
C LEU A 216 2.37 12.99 6.17
N ASN A 217 3.15 13.98 5.74
CA ASN A 217 3.37 14.30 4.34
C ASN A 217 4.83 14.10 3.94
N CYS A 218 5.08 14.01 2.63
CA CYS A 218 6.40 13.87 2.06
C CYS A 218 6.78 15.04 1.12
N ARG A 219 6.17 16.21 1.31
CA ARG A 219 6.30 17.37 0.41
C ARG A 219 7.74 17.77 0.15
N ASP A 220 8.54 17.73 1.21
CA ASP A 220 9.95 18.14 1.23
C ASP A 220 10.91 16.95 1.34
N GLN A 221 10.40 15.72 1.24
CA GLN A 221 11.21 14.51 1.29
C GLN A 221 11.69 14.14 -0.10
N LYS A 222 13.00 14.01 -0.33
CA LYS A 222 13.48 13.47 -1.61
C LYS A 222 13.00 12.01 -1.75
N PRO A 223 12.57 11.61 -2.95
CA PRO A 223 12.25 10.22 -3.23
C PRO A 223 13.38 9.26 -2.82
N PHE A 224 13.02 8.06 -2.36
CA PHE A 224 14.00 6.98 -2.15
C PHE A 224 14.68 6.58 -3.46
#